data_AF-A0A326QEN6-F1
#
_entry.id   AF-A0A326QEN6-F1
#
_cell.length_a   1.000
_cell.length_b   1.000
_cell.length_c   1.000
_cell.angle_alpha   90.00
_cell.angle_beta   90.00
_cell.angle_gamma   90.00
#
_symmetry.space_group_name_H-M   'P 1'
#
loop_
_entity.id
_entity.type
_entity.pdbx_description
1 polymer ?
#
loop_
_entity_poly.entity_id
_entity_poly.type
_entity_poly.pdbx_seq_one_letter_code
_entity_poly.pdbx_strand_id
1 'polypeptide(L)'
;MRRNHLIQPRTRASRPQLALPGNTQPRECVSMDSADAVTSSITSKGQVTIPKALRQQFGLARGSRVSFALVGDHIELRPWKPEQTLAESGFGLLRSSRPAVPADFDPASLLRP
;
A
#
# COMPACT_ATOMS: atom_id res chain seq x y z
N MET A 1 -65.89 -23.36 25.09
CA MET A 1 -66.16 -22.15 24.26
C MET A 1 -64.83 -21.54 23.86
N ARG A 2 -64.58 -21.45 22.55
CA ARG A 2 -63.31 -21.03 21.93
C ARG A 2 -63.21 -19.51 21.89
N ARG A 3 -62.06 -18.92 22.25
CA ARG A 3 -61.70 -17.55 21.88
C ARG A 3 -60.27 -17.52 21.34
N ASN A 4 -60.21 -17.07 20.08
CA ASN A 4 -59.06 -17.02 19.19
C ASN A 4 -57.93 -16.15 19.73
N HIS A 5 -56.69 -16.66 19.69
CA HIS A 5 -55.49 -15.84 19.63
C HIS A 5 -55.00 -15.82 18.19
N LEU A 6 -55.24 -14.70 17.51
CA LEU A 6 -54.81 -14.45 16.14
C LEU A 6 -53.31 -14.09 16.15
N ILE A 7 -52.50 -14.95 15.54
CA ILE A 7 -51.09 -14.71 15.27
C ILE A 7 -50.98 -13.60 14.21
N GLN A 8 -50.32 -12.50 14.55
CA GLN A 8 -49.98 -11.46 13.58
C GLN A 8 -48.73 -11.89 12.77
N PRO A 9 -48.73 -11.76 11.43
CA PRO A 9 -47.55 -12.04 10.62
C PRO A 9 -46.50 -10.92 10.78
N ARG A 10 -45.24 -11.31 11.00
CA ARG A 10 -44.09 -10.39 10.97
C ARG A 10 -43.88 -9.87 9.54
N THR A 11 -44.30 -8.66 9.26
CA THR A 11 -43.91 -7.91 8.05
C THR A 11 -42.45 -7.47 8.15
N ARG A 12 -41.65 -7.91 7.19
CA ARG A 12 -40.23 -7.61 7.02
C ARG A 12 -40.08 -6.15 6.58
N ALA A 13 -39.74 -5.27 7.52
CA ALA A 13 -39.37 -3.89 7.19
C ALA A 13 -38.11 -3.86 6.30
N SER A 14 -38.24 -3.17 5.17
CA SER A 14 -37.22 -2.90 4.18
C SER A 14 -36.07 -2.07 4.76
N ARG A 15 -34.83 -2.45 4.44
CA ARG A 15 -33.63 -1.66 4.75
C ARG A 15 -33.61 -0.39 3.88
N PRO A 16 -33.41 0.82 4.44
CA PRO A 16 -33.05 1.96 3.61
C PRO A 16 -31.61 1.77 3.13
N GLN A 17 -31.45 1.67 1.81
CA GLN A 17 -30.18 1.61 1.10
C GLN A 17 -29.53 2.99 1.16
N LEU A 18 -28.48 3.13 1.99
CA LEU A 18 -27.71 4.36 2.09
C LEU A 18 -26.88 4.51 0.80
N ALA A 19 -27.24 5.51 0.00
CA ALA A 19 -26.51 5.88 -1.21
C ALA A 19 -25.09 6.37 -0.85
N LEU A 20 -24.08 5.79 -1.48
CA LEU A 20 -22.69 6.28 -1.41
C LEU A 20 -22.52 7.37 -2.49
N PRO A 21 -22.13 8.61 -2.16
CA PRO A 21 -21.76 9.58 -3.16
C PRO A 21 -20.46 9.15 -3.85
N GLY A 22 -20.49 9.17 -5.18
CA GLY A 22 -19.34 8.91 -6.04
C GLY A 22 -18.19 9.84 -5.72
N ASN A 23 -17.02 9.27 -5.47
CA ASN A 23 -15.79 10.03 -5.28
C ASN A 23 -14.91 9.85 -6.53
N THR A 24 -15.35 10.44 -7.63
CA THR A 24 -14.49 10.75 -8.76
C THR A 24 -14.05 12.20 -8.57
N GLN A 25 -12.92 12.40 -7.90
CA GLN A 25 -12.20 13.66 -8.02
C GLN A 25 -11.21 13.56 -9.18
N PRO A 26 -11.17 14.55 -10.08
CA PRO A 26 -10.26 14.56 -11.21
C PRO A 26 -8.81 14.63 -10.72
N ARG A 27 -7.91 14.06 -11.52
CA ARG A 27 -6.46 14.19 -11.33
C ARG A 27 -6.07 15.65 -11.55
N GLU A 28 -5.89 16.39 -10.47
CA GLU A 28 -5.05 17.58 -10.50
C GLU A 28 -3.60 17.15 -10.29
N CYS A 29 -2.79 17.39 -11.32
CA CYS A 29 -1.34 17.33 -11.24
C CYS A 29 -0.89 18.49 -10.35
N VAL A 30 -0.87 18.30 -9.02
CA VAL A 30 -0.39 19.32 -8.09
C VAL A 30 1.13 19.19 -7.99
N SER A 31 1.80 20.12 -8.65
CA SER A 31 3.18 20.52 -8.43
C SER A 31 3.46 20.60 -6.92
N MET A 32 4.52 19.94 -6.45
CA MET A 32 4.91 19.94 -5.04
C MET A 32 5.38 21.33 -4.61
N ASP A 33 4.52 22.11 -3.95
CA ASP A 33 4.93 23.17 -3.05
C ASP A 33 4.95 22.65 -1.59
N SER A 34 5.90 23.18 -0.82
CA SER A 34 6.28 22.67 0.49
C SER A 34 5.23 22.97 1.56
N ALA A 35 4.82 21.89 2.24
CA ALA A 35 4.22 21.85 3.58
C ALA A 35 2.71 22.15 3.70
N ASP A 36 1.89 21.29 3.11
CA ASP A 36 0.59 20.96 3.71
C ASP A 36 0.81 20.23 5.04
N ALA A 37 0.80 20.97 6.14
CA ALA A 37 0.97 20.43 7.49
C ALA A 37 -0.29 19.67 7.92
N VAL A 38 -0.32 18.35 7.70
CA VAL A 38 -1.39 17.48 8.19
C VAL A 38 -1.07 16.98 9.60
N THR A 39 -1.84 17.42 10.59
CA THR A 39 -1.68 17.00 12.00
C THR A 39 -2.33 15.63 12.24
N SER A 40 -1.69 14.78 13.03
CA SER A 40 -2.24 13.50 13.50
C SER A 40 -1.88 13.28 14.96
N SER A 41 -2.78 12.69 15.74
CA SER A 41 -2.55 12.40 17.16
C SER A 41 -1.74 11.12 17.35
N ILE A 42 -1.00 11.07 18.46
CA ILE A 42 -0.31 9.87 18.90
C ILE A 42 -1.26 9.00 19.71
N THR A 43 -1.27 7.70 19.42
CA THR A 43 -2.03 6.73 20.22
C THR A 43 -1.36 6.50 21.58
N SER A 44 -2.06 5.90 22.54
CA SER A 44 -1.49 5.56 23.86
C SER A 44 -0.27 4.64 23.80
N LYS A 45 -0.04 3.96 22.66
CA LYS A 45 1.14 3.11 22.42
C LYS A 45 2.29 3.84 21.74
N GLY A 46 2.20 5.16 21.55
CA GLY A 46 3.23 5.93 20.87
C GLY A 46 3.20 5.82 19.34
N GLN A 47 2.12 5.29 18.75
CA GLN A 47 2.02 5.15 17.29
C GLN A 47 1.38 6.41 16.69
N VAL A 48 1.94 6.89 15.58
CA VAL A 48 1.37 7.95 14.74
C VAL A 48 0.86 7.34 13.42
N THR A 49 -0.30 7.79 12.96
CA THR A 49 -0.87 7.33 11.69
C THR A 49 -0.40 8.24 10.56
N ILE A 50 0.09 7.64 9.46
CA ILE A 50 0.45 8.39 8.26
C ILE A 50 -0.78 8.49 7.33
N PRO A 51 -1.26 9.70 7.02
CA PRO A 51 -2.35 9.93 6.08
C PRO A 51 -2.16 9.20 4.73
N LYS A 52 -3.28 8.83 4.10
CA LYS A 52 -3.27 8.03 2.86
C LYS A 52 -2.47 8.69 1.73
N ALA A 53 -2.61 10.01 1.56
CA ALA A 53 -1.90 10.78 0.53
C ALA A 53 -0.38 10.65 0.70
N LEU A 54 0.13 10.89 1.90
CA LEU A 54 1.56 10.75 2.21
C LEU A 54 2.04 9.31 2.02
N ARG A 55 1.28 8.30 2.48
CA ARG A 55 1.66 6.90 2.27
C ARG A 55 1.83 6.55 0.78
N GLN A 56 0.95 7.06 -0.08
CA GLN A 56 1.01 6.81 -1.52
C GLN A 56 2.19 7.53 -2.16
N GLN A 57 2.45 8.79 -1.77
CA GLN A 57 3.60 9.55 -2.28
C GLN A 57 4.93 8.92 -1.89
N PHE A 58 5.07 8.44 -0.66
CA PHE A 58 6.30 7.80 -0.16
C PHE A 58 6.40 6.29 -0.44
N GLY A 59 5.43 5.70 -1.13
CA GLY A 59 5.41 4.26 -1.45
C GLY A 59 5.34 3.35 -0.21
N LEU A 60 4.76 3.84 0.89
CA LEU A 60 4.64 3.11 2.14
C LEU A 60 3.40 2.21 2.11
N ALA A 61 3.63 0.92 1.85
CA ALA A 61 2.61 -0.11 1.88
C ALA A 61 2.55 -0.81 3.25
N ARG A 62 1.54 -1.66 3.44
CA ARG A 62 1.46 -2.52 4.63
C ARG A 62 2.70 -3.42 4.67
N GLY A 63 3.40 -3.44 5.80
CA GLY A 63 4.63 -4.22 5.99
C GLY A 63 5.91 -3.54 5.49
N SER A 64 5.81 -2.34 4.91
CA SER A 64 6.99 -1.51 4.61
C SER A 64 7.72 -1.13 5.91
N ARG A 65 9.05 -1.14 5.85
CA ARG A 65 9.92 -0.66 6.91
C ARG A 65 10.28 0.81 6.65
N VAL A 66 10.48 1.57 7.72
CA VAL A 66 10.86 2.98 7.65
C VAL A 66 12.02 3.23 8.60
N SER A 67 12.90 4.16 8.26
CA SER A 67 13.94 4.68 9.14
C SER A 67 13.49 6.02 9.71
N PHE A 68 13.80 6.21 10.98
CA PHE A 68 13.59 7.46 11.70
C PHE A 68 14.95 8.09 11.96
N ALA A 69 15.10 9.37 11.63
CA ALA A 69 16.28 10.16 11.96
C ALA A 69 15.85 11.42 12.69
N LEU A 70 16.56 11.78 13.76
CA LEU A 70 16.37 13.06 14.43
C LEU A 70 17.25 14.10 13.72
N VAL A 71 16.63 15.14 13.16
CA VAL A 71 17.33 16.21 12.45
C VAL A 71 16.94 17.53 13.12
N GLY A 72 17.83 18.03 13.98
CA GLY A 72 17.60 19.24 14.76
C GLY A 72 16.40 19.07 15.69
N ASP A 73 15.27 19.68 15.29
CA ASP A 73 14.04 19.77 16.09
C ASP A 73 12.89 18.88 15.57
N HIS A 74 13.12 18.09 14.51
CA HIS A 74 12.07 17.21 13.97
C HIS A 74 12.59 15.81 13.64
N ILE A 75 11.64 14.88 13.48
CA ILE A 75 11.92 13.52 13.08
C ILE A 75 11.65 13.39 11.58
N GLU A 76 12.68 13.05 10.82
CA GLU A 76 12.54 12.64 9.44
C GLU A 76 12.17 11.15 9.37
N LEU A 77 11.17 10.85 8.55
CA LEU A 77 10.75 9.49 8.23
C LEU A 77 11.11 9.19 6.78
N ARG A 78 11.91 8.14 6.56
CA ARG A 78 12.33 7.71 5.23
C ARG A 78 11.96 6.25 4.99
N PRO A 79 11.55 5.84 3.78
CA PRO A 79 11.41 4.43 3.45
C PRO A 79 12.73 3.70 3.70
N TRP A 80 12.70 2.61 4.44
CA TRP A 80 13.89 1.81 4.68
C TRP A 80 14.24 1.07 3.38
N LYS A 81 15.33 1.51 2.75
CA LYS A 81 15.97 0.77 1.67
C LYS A 81 17.15 0.03 2.29
N PRO A 82 17.24 -1.30 2.14
CA PRO A 82 18.50 -1.95 2.45
C PRO A 82 19.57 -1.29 1.59
N GLU A 83 20.70 -0.93 2.20
CA GLU A 83 21.90 -0.55 1.47
C GLU A 83 22.14 -1.68 0.47
N GLN A 84 21.84 -1.43 -0.81
CA GLN A 84 22.22 -2.37 -1.84
C GLN A 84 23.73 -2.27 -1.83
N THR A 85 24.41 -3.32 -1.35
CA THR A 85 25.83 -3.47 -1.59
C THR A 85 25.99 -3.25 -3.08
N LEU A 86 26.53 -2.09 -3.47
CA LEU A 86 26.89 -1.83 -4.85
C LEU A 86 27.79 -3.00 -5.21
N ALA A 87 27.27 -3.90 -6.05
CA ALA A 87 28.10 -4.97 -6.56
C ALA A 87 29.27 -4.25 -7.22
N GLU A 88 30.48 -4.43 -6.66
CA GLU A 88 31.70 -3.72 -7.08
C GLU A 88 31.96 -3.88 -8.59
N SER A 89 31.31 -4.87 -9.21
CA SER A 89 31.15 -5.03 -10.64
C SER A 89 29.80 -5.72 -10.93
N GLY A 90 29.05 -5.21 -11.93
CA GLY A 90 27.79 -5.82 -12.35
C GLY A 90 26.73 -4.88 -12.94
N PHE A 91 27.10 -3.68 -13.37
CA PHE A 91 26.15 -2.83 -14.11
C PHE A 91 25.63 -3.59 -15.35
N GLY A 92 24.31 -3.69 -15.48
CA GLY A 92 23.65 -4.47 -16.54
C GLY A 92 23.43 -5.96 -16.24
N LEU A 93 23.85 -6.47 -15.08
CA LEU A 93 23.58 -7.85 -14.67
C LEU A 93 22.23 -7.96 -13.97
N LEU A 94 21.31 -8.73 -14.55
CA LEU A 94 20.05 -9.10 -13.90
C LEU A 94 20.26 -10.36 -13.04
N ARG A 95 19.96 -10.27 -11.75
CA ARG A 95 19.96 -11.43 -10.86
C ARG A 95 18.82 -12.38 -11.23
N SER A 96 19.14 -13.64 -11.55
CA SER A 96 18.16 -14.73 -11.67
C SER A 96 18.38 -15.76 -10.58
N SER A 97 17.30 -16.27 -9.99
CA SER A 97 17.32 -17.43 -9.08
C SER A 97 17.32 -18.78 -9.81
N ARG A 98 17.29 -18.77 -11.15
CA ARG A 98 17.30 -19.98 -11.96
C ARG A 98 18.69 -20.63 -11.95
N PRO A 99 18.77 -21.97 -12.02
CA PRO A 99 20.04 -22.66 -12.16
C PRO A 99 20.78 -22.20 -13.43
N ALA A 100 22.10 -22.18 -13.36
CA ALA A 100 22.94 -21.87 -14.51
C ALA A 100 22.71 -22.89 -15.63
N VAL A 101 22.77 -22.43 -16.87
CA VAL A 101 22.71 -23.33 -18.02
C VAL A 101 23.99 -24.19 -18.08
N PRO A 102 23.90 -25.47 -18.48
CA PRO A 102 25.06 -26.31 -18.72
C PRO A 102 26.02 -25.69 -19.74
N ALA A 103 27.31 -26.01 -19.65
CA ALA A 103 28.34 -25.46 -20.55
C ALA A 103 28.17 -25.90 -22.02
N ASP A 104 27.49 -27.01 -22.23
CA ASP A 104 27.14 -27.61 -23.52
C ASP A 104 25.80 -27.08 -24.08
N PHE A 105 25.16 -26.12 -23.42
CA PHE A 105 23.91 -25.53 -23.89
C PHE A 105 24.12 -24.74 -25.19
N ASP A 106 23.52 -25.22 -26.28
CA ASP A 106 23.49 -24.52 -27.56
C ASP A 106 22.23 -23.61 -27.66
N PRO A 107 22.38 -22.27 -27.64
CA PRO A 107 21.25 -21.36 -27.78
C PRO A 107 20.58 -21.45 -29.16
N ALA A 108 21.29 -21.86 -30.22
CA ALA A 108 20.72 -22.00 -31.56
C ALA A 108 19.66 -23.12 -31.62
N SER A 109 19.74 -24.10 -30.72
CA SER A 109 18.73 -25.15 -30.57
C SER A 109 17.33 -24.63 -30.21
N LEU A 110 17.23 -23.43 -29.61
CA LEU A 110 15.95 -22.81 -29.24
C LEU A 110 15.20 -22.19 -30.42
N LEU A 111 15.87 -21.96 -31.55
CA LEU A 111 15.34 -21.22 -32.71
C LEU A 111 14.82 -22.13 -33.82
N ARG A 112 14.68 -23.43 -33.56
CA ARG A 112 14.16 -24.37 -34.56
C ARG A 112 12.68 -24.05 -34.84
N PRO A 113 12.26 -23.96 -36.12
CA PRO A 113 10.88 -23.65 -36.51
C PRO A 113 9.88 -24.75 -36.12
#